data_AF-A0A3C0APT8-F1
#
_entry.id   AF-A0A3C0APT8-F1
#
_cell.length_a   1.000
_cell.length_b   1.000
_cell.length_c   1.000
_cell.angle_alpha   90.00
_cell.angle_beta   90.00
_cell.angle_gamma   90.00
#
_symmetry.space_group_name_H-M   'P 1'
#
loop_
_entity.id
_entity.type
_entity.pdbx_description
1 polymer ?
#
loop_
_entity_poly.entity_id
_entity_poly.type
_entity_poly.pdbx_seq_one_letter_code
_entity_poly.pdbx_strand_id
1 'polypeptide(L)'
;MTRIISSSETVLDSAESVTREMEVSQSAETGNRPGLRPRLVDWVQTWSVWGGCYSVLALILLITLAYLFLLRLVMIISYGDLAKLTVQQATQLFLTGLQFDLLVALCFITPQLTHLTFLPGKRLITKTSRLLLDLTWFVAFVFLPFLVIAEYVFFEEFQSRLNYLAFEYIVYPREVCCNIW
;
A
#
# COMPACT_ATOMS: atom_id res chain seq x y z
N MET A 1 -34.61 28.44 84.43
CA MET A 1 -35.33 28.73 83.17
C MET A 1 -34.41 28.31 82.03
N THR A 2 -34.44 27.03 81.70
CA THR A 2 -33.44 26.32 80.90
C THR A 2 -34.20 25.40 79.95
N ARG A 3 -33.76 25.29 78.69
CA ARG A 3 -34.35 24.53 77.55
C ARG A 3 -35.29 25.33 76.64
N ILE A 4 -34.74 26.13 75.72
CA ILE A 4 -35.34 26.32 74.37
C ILE A 4 -34.26 26.36 73.26
N ILE A 5 -32.99 26.66 73.56
CA ILE A 5 -31.98 26.94 72.51
C ILE A 5 -31.38 25.68 71.84
N SER A 6 -31.48 24.49 72.45
CA SER A 6 -30.78 23.28 71.97
C SER A 6 -31.34 22.64 70.68
N SER A 7 -32.55 22.99 70.24
CA SER A 7 -33.23 22.30 69.13
C SER A 7 -32.93 22.89 67.75
N SER A 8 -32.45 24.14 67.65
CA SER A 8 -32.15 24.77 66.36
C SER A 8 -30.75 24.41 65.85
N GLU A 9 -29.77 24.24 66.75
CA GLU A 9 -28.40 23.87 66.38
C GLU A 9 -28.32 22.40 65.91
N THR A 10 -29.09 21.50 66.52
CA THR A 10 -29.15 20.09 66.11
C THR A 10 -29.80 19.88 64.74
N VAL A 11 -30.75 20.74 64.36
CA VAL A 11 -31.42 20.68 63.06
C VAL A 11 -30.51 21.24 61.95
N LEU A 12 -29.74 22.30 62.23
CA LEU A 12 -28.77 22.87 61.29
C LEU A 12 -27.59 21.91 61.03
N ASP A 13 -27.10 21.23 62.07
CA ASP A 13 -25.99 20.27 61.96
C ASP A 13 -26.42 18.96 61.24
N SER A 14 -27.67 18.53 61.42
CA SER A 14 -28.26 17.46 60.60
C SER A 14 -28.46 17.87 59.14
N ALA A 15 -28.86 19.13 58.87
CA ALA A 15 -29.04 19.60 57.51
C ALA A 15 -27.69 19.69 56.76
N GLU A 16 -26.64 20.20 57.42
CA GLU A 16 -25.29 20.27 56.84
C GLU A 16 -24.68 18.89 56.59
N SER A 17 -24.86 17.94 57.51
CA SER A 17 -24.36 16.57 57.34
C SER A 17 -25.07 15.82 56.21
N VAL A 18 -26.39 15.99 56.04
CA VAL A 18 -27.13 15.42 54.91
C VAL A 18 -26.72 16.04 53.57
N THR A 19 -26.47 17.36 53.51
CA THR A 19 -25.92 17.98 52.28
C THR A 19 -24.51 17.49 51.95
N ARG A 20 -23.64 17.28 52.96
CA ARG A 20 -22.30 16.71 52.73
C ARG A 20 -22.37 15.26 52.26
N GLU A 21 -23.28 14.44 52.79
CA GLU A 21 -23.46 13.08 52.31
C GLU A 21 -24.02 13.02 50.89
N MET A 22 -24.96 13.91 50.53
CA MET A 22 -25.43 14.03 49.15
C MET A 22 -24.34 14.50 48.17
N GLU A 23 -23.47 15.42 48.59
CA GLU A 23 -22.35 15.92 47.78
C GLU A 23 -21.25 14.85 47.61
N VAL A 24 -20.98 14.05 48.64
CA VAL A 24 -20.04 12.90 48.58
C VAL A 24 -20.60 11.76 47.73
N SER A 25 -21.91 11.47 47.81
CA SER A 25 -22.56 10.49 46.94
C SER A 25 -22.62 10.94 45.46
N GLN A 26 -22.86 12.23 45.19
CA GLN A 26 -22.79 12.76 43.81
C GLN A 26 -21.36 12.77 43.27
N SER A 27 -20.36 13.08 44.09
CA SER A 27 -18.94 13.06 43.72
C SER A 27 -18.43 11.64 43.44
N ALA A 28 -18.99 10.64 44.13
CA ALA A 28 -18.69 9.23 43.91
C ALA A 28 -19.40 8.64 42.67
N GLU A 29 -20.56 9.17 42.28
CA GLU A 29 -21.29 8.76 41.06
C GLU A 29 -20.81 9.44 39.78
N THR A 30 -20.08 10.56 39.87
CA THR A 30 -19.31 11.14 38.74
C THR A 30 -18.01 10.37 38.44
N GLY A 31 -18.07 9.05 38.49
CA GLY A 31 -18.21 8.33 37.22
C GLY A 31 -17.11 8.51 36.18
N ASN A 32 -15.83 8.65 36.55
CA ASN A 32 -14.74 8.25 35.65
C ASN A 32 -14.57 6.72 35.72
N ARG A 33 -15.59 5.99 35.24
CA ARG A 33 -15.38 4.61 34.80
C ARG A 33 -14.72 4.73 33.43
N PRO A 34 -13.43 4.39 33.24
CA PRO A 34 -12.91 4.23 31.89
C PRO A 34 -13.72 3.09 31.27
N GLY A 35 -14.72 3.45 30.46
CA GLY A 35 -15.61 2.49 29.83
C GLY A 35 -14.77 1.55 28.99
N LEU A 36 -14.61 0.32 29.47
CA LEU A 36 -14.20 -0.84 28.68
C LEU A 36 -15.26 -1.09 27.59
N ARG A 37 -15.28 -0.26 26.56
CA ARG A 37 -15.88 -0.59 25.28
C ARG A 37 -14.78 -0.42 24.25
N PRO A 38 -14.11 -1.50 23.80
CA PRO A 38 -13.36 -1.42 22.56
C PRO A 38 -14.36 -1.03 21.48
N ARG A 39 -14.34 0.24 21.08
CA ARG A 39 -15.23 0.76 20.04
C ARG A 39 -14.84 0.02 18.77
N LEU A 40 -15.76 -0.75 18.20
CA LEU A 40 -15.62 -1.34 16.86
C LEU A 40 -15.18 -0.28 15.82
N VAL A 41 -15.47 0.99 16.07
CA VAL A 41 -15.05 2.15 15.29
C VAL A 41 -13.52 2.33 15.26
N ASP A 42 -12.80 2.02 16.35
CA ASP A 42 -11.33 2.12 16.42
C ASP A 42 -10.66 1.07 15.54
N TRP A 43 -11.29 -0.11 15.38
CA TRP A 43 -10.84 -1.16 14.46
C TRP A 43 -11.04 -0.75 13.00
N VAL A 44 -12.17 -0.13 12.66
CA VAL A 44 -12.42 0.36 11.30
C VAL A 44 -11.45 1.51 10.94
N GLN A 45 -11.15 2.41 11.88
CA GLN A 45 -10.20 3.50 11.65
C GLN A 45 -8.74 3.02 11.53
N THR A 46 -8.33 2.05 12.36
CA THR A 46 -6.98 1.47 12.25
C THR A 46 -6.80 0.70 10.93
N TRP A 47 -7.81 -0.02 10.47
CA TRP A 47 -7.81 -0.65 9.14
C TRP A 47 -7.78 0.37 7.99
N SER A 48 -8.48 1.50 8.10
CA SER A 48 -8.50 2.51 7.03
C SER A 48 -7.16 3.24 6.89
N VAL A 49 -6.46 3.51 8.01
CA VAL A 49 -5.13 4.14 7.99
C VAL A 49 -4.07 3.19 7.41
N TRP A 50 -4.18 1.88 7.71
CA TRP A 50 -3.35 0.86 7.07
C TRP A 50 -3.65 0.75 5.57
N GLY A 51 -4.93 0.70 5.18
CA GLY A 51 -5.36 0.67 3.78
C GLY A 51 -4.86 1.86 2.96
N GLY A 52 -4.77 3.05 3.55
CA GLY A 52 -4.26 4.24 2.87
C GLY A 52 -2.79 4.13 2.44
N CYS A 53 -1.93 3.49 3.24
CA CYS A 53 -0.52 3.32 2.90
C CYS A 53 -0.33 2.29 1.77
N TYR A 54 -1.10 1.20 1.80
CA TYR A 54 -1.08 0.19 0.73
C TYR A 54 -1.80 0.64 -0.53
N SER A 55 -2.71 1.63 -0.44
CA SER A 55 -3.44 2.16 -1.59
C SER A 55 -2.51 2.80 -2.63
N VAL A 56 -1.50 3.56 -2.20
CA VAL A 56 -0.50 4.14 -3.12
C VAL A 56 0.27 3.04 -3.84
N LEU A 57 0.61 1.97 -3.11
CA LEU A 57 1.34 0.85 -3.67
C LEU A 57 0.50 0.04 -4.66
N ALA A 58 -0.79 -0.15 -4.36
CA ALA A 58 -1.76 -0.76 -5.27
C ALA A 58 -1.97 0.08 -6.53
N LEU A 59 -1.97 1.41 -6.43
CA LEU A 59 -2.04 2.30 -7.57
C LEU A 59 -0.82 2.14 -8.49
N ILE A 60 0.39 2.12 -7.90
CA ILE A 60 1.63 1.89 -8.65
C ILE A 60 1.61 0.50 -9.31
N LEU A 61 1.11 -0.52 -8.62
CA LEU A 61 0.96 -1.88 -9.16
C LEU A 61 0.08 -1.86 -10.41
N LEU A 62 -1.06 -1.19 -10.31
CA LEU A 62 -2.03 -1.09 -11.41
C LEU A 62 -1.46 -0.31 -12.59
N ILE A 63 -0.73 0.78 -12.34
CA ILE A 63 -0.04 1.54 -13.39
C ILE A 63 0.99 0.65 -14.09
N THR A 64 1.82 -0.06 -13.33
CA THR A 64 2.84 -0.96 -13.90
C THR A 64 2.22 -2.05 -14.75
N LEU A 65 1.17 -2.71 -14.24
CA LEU A 65 0.42 -3.70 -15.00
C LEU A 65 -0.19 -3.11 -16.27
N ALA A 66 -0.76 -1.91 -16.20
CA ALA A 66 -1.34 -1.25 -17.36
C ALA A 66 -0.31 -0.99 -18.46
N TYR A 67 0.90 -0.54 -18.12
CA TYR A 67 1.99 -0.35 -19.09
C TYR A 67 2.45 -1.67 -19.73
N LEU A 68 2.68 -2.72 -18.92
CA LEU A 68 3.10 -4.03 -19.44
C LEU A 68 2.02 -4.68 -20.32
N PHE A 69 0.77 -4.55 -19.89
CA PHE A 69 -0.39 -5.00 -20.66
C PHE A 69 -0.52 -4.24 -21.98
N LEU A 70 -0.32 -2.92 -21.97
CA LEU A 70 -0.35 -2.10 -23.18
C LEU A 70 0.77 -2.49 -24.14
N LEU A 71 2.00 -2.67 -23.65
CA LEU A 71 3.12 -3.17 -24.46
C LEU A 71 2.77 -4.50 -25.14
N ARG A 72 2.22 -5.44 -24.37
CA ARG A 72 1.76 -6.74 -24.89
C ARG A 72 0.69 -6.57 -25.97
N LEU A 73 -0.32 -5.73 -25.76
CA LEU A 73 -1.35 -5.46 -26.76
C LEU A 73 -0.74 -4.91 -28.05
N VAL A 74 0.13 -3.91 -27.94
CA VAL A 74 0.83 -3.32 -29.09
C VAL A 74 1.60 -4.39 -29.85
N MET A 75 2.36 -5.25 -29.15
CA MET A 75 3.13 -6.30 -29.80
C MET A 75 2.26 -7.37 -30.47
N ILE A 76 1.15 -7.78 -29.84
CA ILE A 76 0.21 -8.73 -30.44
C ILE A 76 -0.41 -8.14 -31.71
N ILE A 77 -0.72 -6.84 -31.72
CA ILE A 77 -1.30 -6.17 -32.90
C ILE A 77 -0.24 -6.01 -34.00
N SER A 78 0.97 -5.63 -33.66
CA SER A 78 2.04 -5.37 -34.65
C SER A 78 2.63 -6.64 -35.25
N TYR A 79 2.82 -7.69 -34.44
CA TYR A 79 3.56 -8.90 -34.84
C TYR A 79 2.77 -10.21 -34.67
N GLY A 80 1.59 -10.17 -34.06
CA GLY A 80 0.77 -11.36 -33.87
C GLY A 80 0.10 -11.80 -35.17
N ASP A 81 0.30 -13.05 -35.56
CA ASP A 81 -0.44 -13.66 -36.66
C ASP A 81 -1.83 -14.13 -36.16
N LEU A 82 -2.77 -13.18 -36.05
CA LEU A 82 -4.11 -13.44 -35.53
C LEU A 82 -4.89 -14.46 -36.37
N ALA A 83 -4.54 -14.65 -37.65
CA ALA A 83 -5.22 -15.59 -38.54
C ALA A 83 -4.89 -17.06 -38.21
N LYS A 84 -3.78 -17.33 -37.53
CA LYS A 84 -3.35 -18.68 -37.14
C LYS A 84 -3.70 -19.04 -35.71
N LEU A 85 -4.18 -18.09 -34.91
CA LEU A 85 -4.45 -18.30 -33.49
C LEU A 85 -5.84 -18.88 -33.27
N THR A 86 -5.89 -20.07 -32.68
CA THR A 86 -7.14 -20.61 -32.14
C THR A 86 -7.51 -19.85 -30.86
N VAL A 87 -8.82 -19.70 -30.56
CA VAL A 87 -9.31 -19.01 -29.34
C VAL A 87 -8.66 -19.55 -28.05
N GLN A 88 -8.41 -20.86 -27.99
CA GLN A 88 -7.71 -21.50 -26.86
C GLN A 88 -6.25 -21.03 -26.73
N GLN A 89 -5.52 -20.94 -27.83
CA GLN A 89 -4.13 -20.49 -27.84
C GLN A 89 -4.03 -19.00 -27.50
N ALA A 90 -4.96 -18.19 -27.99
CA ALA A 90 -5.04 -16.78 -27.65
C ALA A 90 -5.30 -16.57 -26.14
N THR A 91 -6.20 -17.38 -25.56
CA THR A 91 -6.47 -17.34 -24.11
C THR A 91 -5.23 -17.75 -23.31
N GLN A 92 -4.53 -18.82 -23.72
CA GLN A 92 -3.30 -19.26 -23.07
C GLN A 92 -2.19 -18.20 -23.15
N LEU A 93 -2.00 -17.58 -24.32
CA LEU A 93 -1.02 -16.50 -24.52
C LEU A 93 -1.28 -15.33 -23.57
N PHE A 94 -2.55 -14.94 -23.43
CA PHE A 94 -2.96 -13.88 -22.51
C PHE A 94 -2.71 -14.27 -21.05
N LEU A 95 -3.11 -15.47 -20.65
CA LEU A 95 -3.04 -15.91 -19.27
C LEU A 95 -1.60 -16.10 -18.81
N THR A 96 -0.79 -16.80 -19.61
CA THR A 96 0.63 -17.03 -19.34
C THR A 96 1.35 -15.71 -19.21
N GLY A 97 1.09 -14.76 -20.10
CA GLY A 97 1.81 -13.51 -19.99
C GLY A 97 1.24 -12.55 -18.95
N LEU A 98 -0.05 -12.61 -18.60
CA LEU A 98 -0.54 -11.90 -17.42
C LEU A 98 0.18 -12.37 -16.15
N GLN A 99 0.52 -13.67 -16.05
CA GLN A 99 1.34 -14.18 -14.94
C GLN A 99 2.73 -13.55 -14.92
N PHE A 100 3.38 -13.41 -16.09
CA PHE A 100 4.67 -12.73 -16.20
C PHE A 100 4.58 -11.24 -15.88
N ASP A 101 3.54 -10.55 -16.37
CA ASP A 101 3.32 -9.12 -16.08
C ASP A 101 3.11 -8.92 -14.57
N LEU A 102 2.36 -9.82 -13.92
CA LEU A 102 2.16 -9.82 -12.47
C LEU A 102 3.47 -10.07 -11.71
N LEU A 103 4.28 -11.04 -12.17
CA LEU A 103 5.57 -11.34 -11.55
C LEU A 103 6.50 -10.13 -11.61
N VAL A 104 6.61 -9.49 -12.77
CA VAL A 104 7.43 -8.28 -12.97
C VAL A 104 6.91 -7.14 -12.09
N ALA A 105 5.60 -6.88 -12.10
CA ALA A 105 4.99 -5.84 -11.26
C ALA A 105 5.22 -6.10 -9.75
N LEU A 106 5.14 -7.35 -9.31
CA LEU A 106 5.41 -7.74 -7.93
C LEU A 106 6.88 -7.54 -7.57
N CYS A 107 7.81 -7.91 -8.46
CA CYS A 107 9.24 -7.65 -8.28
C CYS A 107 9.52 -6.15 -8.11
N PHE A 108 8.88 -5.29 -8.91
CA PHE A 108 9.01 -3.83 -8.79
C PHE A 108 8.54 -3.28 -7.43
N ILE A 109 7.48 -3.87 -6.87
CA ILE A 109 6.85 -3.39 -5.64
C ILE A 109 7.42 -4.03 -4.37
N THR A 110 8.04 -5.19 -4.49
CA THR A 110 8.68 -5.93 -3.39
C THR A 110 9.56 -5.07 -2.46
N PRO A 111 10.47 -4.19 -2.95
CA PRO A 111 11.30 -3.38 -2.05
C PRO A 111 10.48 -2.44 -1.16
N GLN A 112 9.42 -1.84 -1.72
CA GLN A 112 8.55 -0.93 -0.98
C GLN A 112 7.57 -1.70 -0.07
N LEU A 113 7.08 -2.85 -0.52
CA LEU A 113 6.19 -3.72 0.25
C LEU A 113 6.90 -4.28 1.50
N THR A 114 8.13 -4.76 1.34
CA THR A 114 8.95 -5.25 2.46
C THR A 114 9.26 -4.11 3.43
N HIS A 115 9.63 -2.93 2.93
CA HIS A 115 9.87 -1.76 3.77
C HIS A 115 8.63 -1.38 4.62
N LEU A 116 7.44 -1.34 4.02
CA LEU A 116 6.18 -1.07 4.75
C LEU A 116 5.85 -2.17 5.78
N THR A 117 6.13 -3.44 5.44
CA THR A 117 5.80 -4.59 6.30
C THR A 117 6.72 -4.66 7.53
N PHE A 118 8.01 -4.35 7.37
CA PHE A 118 8.99 -4.47 8.45
C PHE A 118 9.11 -3.23 9.33
N LEU A 119 8.59 -2.06 8.92
CA LEU A 119 8.64 -0.84 9.73
C LEU A 119 7.34 -0.62 10.53
N PRO A 120 7.39 -0.63 11.88
CA PRO A 120 6.22 -0.30 12.69
C PRO A 120 5.79 1.16 12.48
N GLY A 121 4.48 1.40 12.39
CA GLY A 121 3.83 2.62 11.88
C GLY A 121 4.26 3.98 12.49
N LYS A 122 5.06 3.99 13.56
CA LYS A 122 5.66 5.22 14.12
C LYS A 122 6.93 5.69 13.37
N ARG A 123 7.57 4.84 12.55
CA ARG A 123 8.78 5.17 11.77
C ARG A 123 8.53 5.41 10.28
N LEU A 124 7.27 5.41 9.84
CA LEU A 124 6.88 5.67 8.44
C LEU A 124 7.18 7.11 7.97
N ILE A 125 7.41 8.05 8.90
CA ILE A 125 7.70 9.47 8.60
C ILE A 125 9.22 9.72 8.52
N THR A 126 10.03 8.68 8.32
CA THR A 126 11.48 8.83 8.14
C THR A 126 11.83 9.26 6.72
N LYS A 127 12.97 9.96 6.56
CA LYS A 127 13.48 10.40 5.23
C LYS A 127 13.61 9.22 4.26
N THR A 128 14.00 8.05 4.76
CA THR A 128 14.13 6.81 3.98
C THR A 128 12.81 6.35 3.38
N SER A 129 11.71 6.40 4.14
CA SER A 129 10.39 6.02 3.63
C SER A 129 9.91 6.94 2.51
N ARG A 130 10.23 8.24 2.60
CA ARG A 130 9.93 9.22 1.55
C ARG A 130 10.78 8.96 0.31
N LEU A 131 12.10 8.78 0.49
CA LEU A 131 13.02 8.48 -0.60
C LEU A 131 12.64 7.21 -1.37
N LEU A 132 12.26 6.14 -0.68
CA LEU A 132 11.84 4.90 -1.33
C LEU A 132 10.52 5.07 -2.10
N LEU A 133 9.59 5.87 -1.57
CA LEU A 133 8.33 6.18 -2.25
C LEU A 133 8.60 7.03 -3.50
N ASP A 134 9.45 8.07 -3.39
CA ASP A 134 9.88 8.90 -4.51
C ASP A 134 10.60 8.07 -5.58
N LEU A 135 11.47 7.13 -5.17
CA LEU A 135 12.14 6.20 -6.08
C LEU A 135 11.14 5.29 -6.78
N THR A 136 10.13 4.78 -6.07
CA THR A 136 9.09 3.93 -6.67
C THR A 136 8.28 4.71 -7.71
N TRP A 137 7.95 5.98 -7.42
CA TRP A 137 7.31 6.87 -8.38
C TRP A 137 8.20 7.17 -9.59
N PHE A 138 9.48 7.46 -9.35
CA PHE A 138 10.45 7.67 -10.43
C PHE A 138 10.53 6.44 -11.34
N VAL A 139 10.60 5.25 -10.75
CA VAL A 139 10.62 4.00 -11.51
C VAL A 139 9.34 3.84 -12.32
N ALA A 140 8.17 4.09 -11.75
CA ALA A 140 6.90 3.93 -12.45
C ALA A 140 6.68 4.94 -13.59
N PHE A 141 7.15 6.18 -13.46
CA PHE A 141 6.86 7.25 -14.43
C PHE A 141 7.98 7.53 -15.43
N VAL A 142 9.23 7.20 -15.09
CA VAL A 142 10.38 7.50 -15.94
C VAL A 142 10.99 6.21 -16.46
N PHE A 143 11.33 5.28 -15.56
CA PHE A 143 12.03 4.06 -15.94
C PHE A 143 11.12 3.08 -16.69
N LEU A 144 9.89 2.91 -16.23
CA LEU A 144 8.96 1.94 -16.81
C LEU A 144 8.57 2.29 -18.27
N PRO A 145 8.20 3.54 -18.62
CA PRO A 145 7.93 3.89 -20.02
C PRO A 145 9.17 3.75 -20.90
N PHE A 146 10.35 4.12 -20.39
CA PHE A 146 11.61 3.89 -21.09
C PHE A 146 11.85 2.42 -21.39
N LEU A 147 11.64 1.55 -20.39
CA LEU A 147 11.81 0.10 -20.55
C LEU A 147 10.81 -0.49 -21.56
N VAL A 148 9.56 -0.02 -21.54
CA VAL A 148 8.54 -0.40 -22.52
C VAL A 148 8.95 -0.03 -23.95
N ILE A 149 9.47 1.18 -24.16
CA ILE A 149 9.94 1.64 -25.48
C ILE A 149 11.16 0.84 -25.92
N ALA A 150 12.13 0.67 -25.03
CA ALA A 150 13.34 -0.11 -25.30
C ALA A 150 13.01 -1.55 -25.66
N GLU A 151 12.06 -2.17 -24.95
CA GLU A 151 11.61 -3.52 -25.24
C GLU A 151 10.91 -3.63 -26.59
N TYR A 152 10.08 -2.64 -26.94
CA TYR A 152 9.43 -2.60 -28.25
C TYR A 152 10.46 -2.54 -29.39
N VAL A 153 11.42 -1.62 -29.31
CA VAL A 153 12.48 -1.45 -30.34
C VAL A 153 13.37 -2.69 -30.40
N PHE A 154 13.71 -3.28 -29.26
CA PHE A 154 14.47 -4.52 -29.23
C PHE A 154 13.71 -5.68 -29.88
N PHE A 155 12.41 -5.77 -29.63
CA PHE A 155 11.58 -6.80 -30.24
C PHE A 155 11.44 -6.63 -31.75
N GLU A 156 11.34 -5.39 -32.23
CA GLU A 156 11.34 -5.11 -33.67
C GLU A 156 12.56 -5.69 -34.38
N GLU A 157 13.75 -5.48 -33.80
CA GLU A 157 15.02 -5.94 -34.39
C GLU A 157 15.26 -7.44 -34.23
N PHE A 158 15.06 -7.98 -33.03
CA PHE A 158 15.48 -9.34 -32.70
C PHE A 158 14.34 -10.36 -32.70
N GLN A 159 13.09 -9.92 -32.87
CA GLN A 159 11.88 -10.75 -32.75
C GLN A 159 11.84 -11.56 -31.44
N SER A 160 12.43 -11.00 -30.39
CA SER A 160 12.60 -11.60 -29.08
C SER A 160 12.46 -10.54 -28.00
N ARG A 161 12.00 -10.95 -26.82
CA ARG A 161 11.89 -10.08 -25.65
C ARG A 161 13.28 -9.72 -25.11
N LEU A 162 13.38 -8.62 -24.37
CA LEU A 162 14.61 -8.28 -23.64
C LEU A 162 15.01 -9.45 -22.74
N ASN A 163 16.24 -9.94 -22.93
CA ASN A 163 16.80 -11.08 -22.22
C ASN A 163 18.25 -10.80 -21.81
N TYR A 164 18.78 -11.59 -20.88
CA TYR A 164 20.15 -11.49 -20.40
C TYR A 164 21.20 -11.58 -21.52
N LEU A 165 20.93 -12.36 -22.58
CA LEU A 165 21.81 -12.45 -23.75
C LEU A 165 22.13 -11.08 -24.37
N ALA A 166 21.18 -10.13 -24.32
CA ALA A 166 21.43 -8.78 -24.84
C ALA A 166 22.58 -8.07 -24.10
N PHE A 167 22.77 -8.35 -22.80
CA PHE A 167 23.90 -7.83 -22.04
C PHE A 167 25.21 -8.53 -22.38
N GLU A 168 25.18 -9.83 -22.70
CA GLU A 168 26.37 -10.58 -23.14
C GLU A 168 26.91 -10.00 -24.46
N TYR A 169 26.04 -9.55 -25.36
CA TYR A 169 26.45 -8.90 -26.61
C TYR A 169 27.18 -7.57 -26.40
N ILE A 170 26.90 -6.84 -25.30
CA ILE A 170 27.63 -5.62 -24.95
C ILE A 170 29.05 -5.95 -24.46
N VAL A 171 29.22 -7.08 -23.77
CA VAL A 171 30.53 -7.51 -23.23
C VAL A 171 31.41 -8.11 -24.33
N TYR A 172 30.82 -8.80 -25.32
CA TYR A 172 31.54 -9.46 -26.42
C TYR A 172 31.17 -8.92 -27.81
N PRO A 173 31.41 -7.63 -28.10
CA PRO A 173 30.96 -7.00 -29.34
C PRO A 173 31.67 -7.57 -30.59
N ARG A 174 32.91 -8.06 -30.46
CA ARG A 174 33.68 -8.57 -31.61
C ARG A 174 33.17 -9.89 -32.15
N GLU A 175 32.61 -10.75 -31.30
CA GLU A 175 32.10 -12.06 -31.74
C GLU A 175 30.79 -11.92 -32.53
N VAL A 176 29.97 -10.94 -32.14
CA VAL A 176 28.69 -10.65 -32.81
C VAL A 176 28.92 -9.83 -34.07
N CYS A 177 29.73 -8.76 -34.02
CA CYS A 177 29.97 -7.90 -35.19
C CYS A 177 30.66 -8.63 -36.35
N CYS A 178 31.50 -9.64 -36.08
CA CYS A 178 32.12 -10.45 -37.12
C CYS A 178 31.17 -11.47 -37.77
N ASN A 179 29.95 -11.65 -37.25
CA ASN A 179 28.94 -12.56 -37.77
C ASN A 179 27.86 -11.87 -38.63
N ILE A 180 27.81 -10.52 -38.64
CA ILE A 180 26.79 -9.72 -39.35
C ILE A 180 27.39 -9.00 -40.59
N TRP A 181 28.57 -9.40 -41.05
CA TRP A 181 29.22 -8.86 -42.25
C TRP A 181 29.42 -9.96 -43.30
#